data_AF-A0A955U5C2-F1
#
_entry.id   AF-A0A955U5C2-F1
#
_cell.length_a   1.000
_cell.length_b   1.000
_cell.length_c   1.000
_cell.angle_alpha   90.00
_cell.angle_beta   90.00
_cell.angle_gamma   90.00
#
_symmetry.space_group_name_H-M   'P 1'
#
loop_
_entity.id
_entity.type
_entity.pdbx_description
1 polymer ?
#
loop_
_entity_poly.entity_id
_entity_poly.type
_entity_poly.pdbx_seq_one_letter_code
_entity_poly.pdbx_strand_id
1 'polypeptide(L)'
;MAEDQQDDLELKTADAGAAFRAEMFATQVLLGYWKHALATVIVVLILILGWGQYRDMHRRSQRTVTAHIAETLSKLPEPLPALAESVASGQEVDRAKIESVGDELVGLADSNSGTAAVEARIAAAEAFRLAGKPDKQRGALENASGASGILAYAVESELANLDLEQGMGDSAVARLEKLSSSQSGFLAEQAAIDLGLAYEHLGRGADAAKVYASFVERFPNSPRLEGVRTRQQRVAAQ
;
A
#
# COMPACT_ATOMS: atom_id res chain seq x y z
N MET A 1 83.08 35.28 45.28
CA MET A 1 81.82 34.62 45.64
C MET A 1 80.87 34.91 44.48
N ALA A 2 81.04 34.26 43.33
CA ALA A 2 80.57 32.90 42.99
C ALA A 2 79.06 32.80 43.33
N GLU A 3 78.18 33.28 42.43
CA GLU A 3 77.53 32.51 41.36
C GLU A 3 76.84 31.25 41.89
N ASP A 4 75.51 31.25 41.91
CA ASP A 4 74.71 30.05 41.73
C ASP A 4 73.46 30.36 40.90
N GLN A 5 73.57 29.96 39.63
CA GLN A 5 72.62 29.17 38.86
C GLN A 5 71.13 29.52 39.00
N GLN A 6 70.69 30.49 38.18
CA GLN A 6 69.38 30.39 37.56
C GLN A 6 69.46 29.32 36.46
N ASP A 7 69.09 28.11 36.83
CA ASP A 7 68.82 26.99 35.93
C ASP A 7 67.52 27.33 35.17
N ASP A 8 67.65 28.26 34.23
CA ASP A 8 66.60 28.60 33.29
C ASP A 8 66.36 27.36 32.43
N LEU A 9 65.27 26.66 32.75
CA LEU A 9 64.66 25.63 31.93
C LEU A 9 64.32 26.20 30.54
N GLU A 10 65.33 26.29 29.68
CA GLU A 10 65.20 26.50 28.24
C GLU A 10 64.52 25.26 27.65
N LEU A 11 63.18 25.24 27.75
CA LEU A 11 62.35 24.34 26.99
C LEU A 11 62.59 24.62 25.50
N LYS A 12 63.32 23.73 24.83
CA LYS A 12 63.58 23.77 23.39
C LYS A 12 62.29 24.12 22.64
N THR A 13 62.30 25.24 21.94
CA THR A 13 61.19 25.84 21.15
C THR A 13 60.82 25.05 19.89
N ALA A 14 61.19 23.78 19.79
CA ALA A 14 61.09 23.00 18.57
C ALA A 14 60.58 21.58 18.88
N ASP A 15 59.30 21.48 19.24
CA ASP A 15 58.43 20.32 18.96
C ASP A 15 56.98 20.52 19.46
N ALA A 16 56.48 21.76 19.47
CA ALA A 16 55.04 21.98 19.27
C ALA A 16 54.72 21.65 17.80
N GLY A 17 54.87 20.36 17.48
CA GLY A 17 54.82 19.77 16.15
C GLY A 17 53.49 20.02 15.48
N ALA A 18 53.39 19.68 14.20
CA ALA A 18 52.17 19.82 13.41
C ALA A 18 50.88 19.36 14.15
N ALA A 19 51.01 18.40 15.08
CA ALA A 19 49.97 17.97 16.01
C ALA A 19 49.37 19.11 16.87
N PHE A 20 50.18 19.97 17.50
CA PHE A 20 49.68 21.07 18.33
C PHE A 20 48.96 22.14 17.51
N ARG A 21 49.44 22.40 16.28
CA ARG A 21 48.77 23.32 15.34
C ARG A 21 47.45 22.76 14.82
N ALA A 22 47.40 21.46 14.55
CA ALA A 22 46.16 20.77 14.20
C ALA A 22 45.15 20.80 15.37
N GLU A 23 45.62 20.63 16.61
CA GLU A 23 44.79 20.71 17.81
C GLU A 23 44.22 22.12 18.01
N MET A 24 45.05 23.16 17.97
CA MET A 24 44.60 24.55 18.10
C MET A 24 43.62 24.95 16.99
N PHE A 25 43.85 24.51 15.74
CA PHE A 25 42.92 24.73 14.63
C PHE A 25 41.59 24.02 14.88
N ALA A 26 41.61 22.75 15.29
CA ALA A 26 40.41 21.99 15.60
C ALA A 26 39.60 22.64 16.73
N THR A 27 40.27 23.09 17.80
CA THR A 27 39.62 23.78 18.93
C THR A 27 39.05 25.13 18.50
N GLN A 28 39.75 25.88 17.65
CA GLN A 28 39.25 27.16 17.15
C GLN A 28 38.07 27.00 16.19
N VAL A 29 38.07 25.97 15.33
CA VAL A 29 36.93 25.63 14.47
C VAL A 29 35.75 25.15 15.32
N LEU A 30 35.98 24.26 16.28
CA LEU A 30 34.95 23.76 17.18
C LEU A 30 34.33 24.92 17.99
N LEU A 31 35.15 25.76 18.63
CA LEU A 31 34.68 26.90 19.44
C LEU A 31 34.17 28.07 18.60
N GLY A 32 34.58 28.19 17.34
CA GLY A 32 34.06 29.20 16.41
C GLY A 32 32.67 28.84 15.88
N TYR A 33 32.44 27.55 15.59
CA TYR A 33 31.22 27.08 14.93
C TYR A 33 30.26 26.29 15.83
N TRP A 34 30.56 26.01 17.10
CA TRP A 34 29.67 25.20 17.96
C TRP A 34 28.25 25.76 18.06
N LYS A 35 28.08 27.09 18.03
CA LYS A 35 26.74 27.71 18.03
C LYS A 35 25.94 27.38 16.77
N HIS A 36 26.60 27.37 15.61
CA HIS A 36 25.99 26.97 14.34
C HIS A 36 25.70 25.46 14.32
N ALA A 37 26.63 24.63 14.81
CA ALA A 37 26.41 23.19 14.92
C ALA A 37 25.22 22.88 15.84
N LEU A 38 25.15 23.52 17.01
CA LEU A 38 24.03 23.40 17.95
C LEU A 38 22.72 23.87 17.32
N ALA A 39 22.72 25.02 16.64
CA ALA A 39 21.54 25.52 15.93
C ALA A 39 21.06 24.53 14.86
N THR A 40 21.97 23.96 14.07
CA THR A 40 21.65 22.93 13.07
C THR A 40 21.03 21.69 13.73
N VAL A 41 21.60 21.20 14.84
CA VAL A 41 21.05 20.08 15.59
C VAL A 41 19.64 20.40 16.10
N ILE A 42 19.43 21.59 16.66
CA ILE A 42 18.10 22.03 17.14
C ILE A 42 17.08 22.06 15.98
N VAL A 43 17.45 22.63 14.84
CA VAL A 43 16.57 22.68 13.66
C VAL A 43 16.21 21.27 13.18
N VAL A 44 17.20 20.37 13.10
CA VAL A 44 16.97 18.97 12.74
C VAL A 44 16.03 18.29 13.74
N LEU A 45 16.23 18.49 15.05
CA LEU A 45 15.35 17.94 16.08
C LEU A 45 13.92 18.47 15.99
N ILE A 46 13.73 19.77 15.70
CA ILE A 46 12.41 20.38 15.49
C ILE A 46 11.73 19.76 14.27
N LEU A 47 12.46 19.56 13.16
CA LEU A 47 11.92 18.92 11.96
C LEU A 47 11.50 17.47 12.23
N ILE A 48 12.32 16.71 12.97
CA ILE A 48 11.99 15.33 13.38
C ILE A 48 10.75 15.31 14.27
N LEU A 49 10.66 16.21 15.25
CA LEU A 49 9.51 16.31 16.15
C LEU A 49 8.23 16.67 15.39
N GLY A 50 8.30 17.66 14.49
CA GLY A 50 7.19 18.07 13.64
C GLY A 50 6.71 16.93 12.74
N TRP A 51 7.64 16.20 12.12
CA TRP A 51 7.31 15.00 11.32
C TRP A 51 6.66 13.91 12.18
N GLY A 52 7.17 13.69 13.40
CA GLY A 52 6.62 12.74 14.36
C GLY A 52 5.17 13.05 14.75
N GLN A 53 4.89 14.32 15.09
CA GLN A 53 3.54 14.77 15.41
C GLN A 53 2.59 14.67 14.21
N TYR A 54 3.04 15.06 13.01
CA TYR A 54 2.27 14.91 11.79
C TYR A 54 1.88 13.44 11.52
N ARG A 55 2.85 12.53 11.65
CA ARG A 55 2.61 11.09 11.45
C ARG A 55 1.66 10.50 12.50
N ASP A 56 1.77 10.92 13.76
CA ASP A 56 0.87 10.48 14.82
C ASP A 56 -0.56 10.99 14.59
N MET A 57 -0.72 12.26 14.22
CA MET A 57 -2.01 12.83 13.85
C MET A 57 -2.63 12.09 12.66
N HIS A 58 -1.86 11.78 11.62
CA HIS A 58 -2.34 11.02 10.47
C HIS A 58 -2.78 9.59 10.86
N ARG A 59 -2.03 8.90 11.73
CA ARG A 59 -2.42 7.57 12.25
C ARG A 59 -3.69 7.61 13.08
N ARG A 60 -3.85 8.63 13.95
CA ARG A 60 -5.06 8.82 14.75
C ARG A 60 -6.27 9.05 13.85
N SER A 61 -6.14 9.93 12.85
CA SER A 61 -7.17 10.17 11.85
C SER A 61 -7.59 8.87 11.14
N GLN A 62 -6.62 8.07 10.65
CA GLN A 62 -6.94 6.78 10.02
C GLN A 62 -7.69 5.82 10.95
N ARG A 63 -7.28 5.72 12.22
CA ARG A 63 -7.97 4.87 13.21
C ARG A 63 -9.41 5.32 13.47
N THR A 64 -9.64 6.63 13.55
CA THR A 64 -10.98 7.20 13.70
C THR A 64 -11.86 6.85 12.50
N VAL A 65 -11.33 6.96 11.28
CA VAL A 65 -12.06 6.55 10.07
C VAL A 65 -12.38 5.06 10.09
N THR A 66 -11.43 4.19 10.41
CA THR A 66 -11.68 2.74 10.52
C THR A 66 -12.74 2.42 11.58
N ALA A 67 -12.76 3.14 12.70
CA ALA A 67 -13.81 3.00 13.71
C ALA A 67 -15.19 3.40 13.18
N HIS A 68 -15.28 4.49 12.43
CA HIS A 68 -16.52 4.90 11.77
C HIS A 68 -16.96 3.93 10.66
N ILE A 69 -16.03 3.33 9.90
CA ILE A 69 -16.35 2.25 8.96
C ILE A 69 -17.03 1.10 9.71
N ALA A 70 -16.46 0.66 10.83
CA ALA A 70 -17.02 -0.43 11.63
C ALA A 70 -18.38 -0.07 12.24
N GLU A 71 -18.53 1.16 12.73
CA GLU A 71 -19.81 1.69 13.23
C GLU A 71 -20.87 1.72 12.12
N THR A 72 -20.54 2.23 10.94
CA THR A 72 -21.45 2.27 9.78
C THR A 72 -21.83 0.85 9.32
N LEU A 73 -20.89 -0.08 9.26
CA LEU A 73 -21.15 -1.49 8.92
C LEU A 73 -21.99 -2.20 9.99
N SER A 74 -21.89 -1.81 11.26
CA SER A 74 -22.72 -2.38 12.34
C SER A 74 -24.22 -2.05 12.21
N LYS A 75 -24.59 -1.10 11.33
CA LYS A 75 -25.99 -0.79 11.00
C LYS A 75 -26.63 -1.85 10.09
N LEU A 76 -25.84 -2.75 9.51
CA LEU A 76 -26.32 -3.91 8.76
C LEU A 76 -26.80 -4.99 9.74
N PRO A 77 -27.80 -5.80 9.36
CA PRO A 77 -28.26 -6.90 10.21
C PRO A 77 -27.19 -7.98 10.42
N GLU A 78 -26.28 -8.12 9.46
CA GLU A 78 -25.19 -9.10 9.43
C GLU A 78 -23.95 -8.49 8.75
N PRO A 79 -22.73 -9.01 9.01
CA PRO A 79 -21.53 -8.56 8.31
C PRO A 79 -21.61 -8.87 6.81
N LEU A 80 -20.96 -8.04 5.98
CA LEU A 80 -21.00 -8.15 4.51
C LEU A 80 -20.75 -9.57 3.97
N PRO A 81 -19.77 -10.36 4.47
CA PRO A 81 -19.57 -11.73 3.98
C PRO A 81 -20.76 -12.67 4.23
N ALA A 82 -21.46 -12.52 5.37
CA ALA A 82 -22.65 -13.31 5.66
C ALA A 82 -23.82 -12.87 4.78
N LEU A 83 -24.00 -11.56 4.58
CA LEU A 83 -24.99 -11.04 3.63
C LEU A 83 -24.75 -11.53 2.20
N ALA A 84 -23.49 -11.68 1.77
CA ALA A 84 -23.17 -12.26 0.46
C ALA A 84 -23.64 -13.71 0.34
N GLU A 85 -23.50 -14.51 1.39
CA GLU A 85 -24.01 -15.88 1.46
C GLU A 85 -25.55 -15.92 1.47
N SER A 86 -26.20 -15.02 2.21
CA SER A 86 -27.66 -14.86 2.20
C SER A 86 -28.19 -14.52 0.80
N VAL A 87 -27.57 -13.56 0.11
CA VAL A 87 -27.95 -13.20 -1.26
C VAL A 87 -27.71 -14.38 -2.22
N ALA A 88 -26.58 -15.09 -2.10
CA ALA A 88 -26.27 -16.24 -2.95
C ALA A 88 -27.22 -17.43 -2.73
N SER A 89 -27.74 -17.61 -1.51
CA SER A 89 -28.73 -18.63 -1.17
C SER A 89 -30.19 -18.21 -1.48
N GLY A 90 -30.39 -17.01 -2.02
CA GLY A 90 -31.71 -16.49 -2.38
C GLY A 90 -32.54 -16.00 -1.19
N GLN A 91 -31.93 -15.78 -0.02
CA GLN A 91 -32.60 -15.15 1.11
C GLN A 91 -32.92 -13.68 0.79
N GLU A 92 -34.07 -13.22 1.27
CA GLU A 92 -34.46 -11.82 1.14
C GLU A 92 -33.62 -10.95 2.07
N VAL A 93 -32.95 -9.93 1.51
CA VAL A 93 -32.15 -8.95 2.25
C VAL A 93 -32.69 -7.56 2.01
N ASP A 94 -32.60 -6.68 3.00
CA ASP A 94 -32.98 -5.27 2.87
C ASP A 94 -31.96 -4.49 2.02
N ARG A 95 -32.12 -4.57 0.70
CA ARG A 95 -31.23 -3.93 -0.27
C ARG A 95 -31.19 -2.41 -0.14
N ALA A 96 -32.30 -1.79 0.27
CA ALA A 96 -32.35 -0.34 0.47
C ALA A 96 -31.49 0.08 1.67
N LYS A 97 -31.53 -0.71 2.76
CA LYS A 97 -30.65 -0.49 3.90
C LYS A 97 -29.18 -0.70 3.55
N ILE A 98 -28.86 -1.76 2.80
CA ILE A 98 -27.49 -2.03 2.33
C ILE A 98 -26.98 -0.88 1.45
N GLU A 99 -27.78 -0.40 0.50
CA GLU A 99 -27.44 0.76 -0.34
C GLU A 99 -27.18 2.01 0.50
N SER A 100 -28.05 2.31 1.48
CA SER A 100 -27.87 3.46 2.37
C SER A 100 -26.56 3.39 3.17
N VAL A 101 -26.15 2.19 3.61
CA VAL A 101 -24.86 1.99 4.28
C VAL A 101 -23.70 2.22 3.31
N GLY A 102 -23.81 1.76 2.06
CA GLY A 102 -22.85 2.06 1.00
C GLY A 102 -22.69 3.57 0.75
N ASP A 103 -23.80 4.32 0.68
CA ASP A 103 -23.78 5.77 0.49
C ASP A 103 -23.10 6.49 1.67
N GLU A 104 -23.35 6.06 2.92
CA GLU A 104 -22.66 6.59 4.09
C GLU A 104 -21.14 6.33 4.06
N LEU A 105 -20.72 5.13 3.63
CA LEU A 105 -19.31 4.77 3.49
C LEU A 105 -18.59 5.60 2.42
N VAL A 106 -19.25 5.90 1.30
CA VAL A 106 -18.74 6.84 0.30
C VAL A 106 -18.56 8.23 0.89
N GLY A 107 -19.57 8.75 1.61
CA GLY A 107 -19.46 10.05 2.27
C GLY A 107 -18.31 10.13 3.29
N LEU A 108 -18.07 9.04 4.02
CA LEU A 108 -16.93 8.92 4.92
C LEU A 108 -15.61 8.93 4.14
N ALA A 109 -15.52 8.20 3.02
CA ALA A 109 -14.33 8.18 2.18
C ALA A 109 -14.02 9.56 1.57
N ASP A 110 -15.03 10.27 1.09
CA ASP A 110 -14.89 11.58 0.43
C ASP A 110 -14.43 12.68 1.40
N SER A 111 -14.73 12.51 2.69
CA SER A 111 -14.29 13.43 3.75
C SER A 111 -12.89 13.09 4.30
N ASN A 112 -12.24 12.03 3.79
CA ASN A 112 -10.99 11.49 4.31
C ASN A 112 -10.00 11.17 3.19
N SER A 113 -8.79 10.74 3.55
CA SER A 113 -7.75 10.39 2.59
C SER A 113 -6.88 9.22 3.07
N GLY A 114 -6.08 8.67 2.15
CA GLY A 114 -5.18 7.55 2.42
C GLY A 114 -5.90 6.21 2.51
N THR A 115 -5.25 5.25 3.17
CA THR A 115 -5.68 3.85 3.24
C THR A 115 -7.12 3.67 3.75
N ALA A 116 -7.50 4.41 4.80
CA ALA A 116 -8.84 4.27 5.38
C ALA A 116 -9.97 4.75 4.44
N ALA A 117 -9.70 5.77 3.61
CA ALA A 117 -10.66 6.20 2.59
C ALA A 117 -10.83 5.14 1.48
N VAL A 118 -9.73 4.47 1.10
CA VAL A 118 -9.77 3.36 0.14
C VAL A 118 -10.54 2.17 0.73
N GLU A 119 -10.29 1.80 1.98
CA GLU A 119 -11.03 0.74 2.69
C GLU A 119 -12.53 1.04 2.75
N ALA A 120 -12.91 2.29 3.08
CA ALA A 120 -14.31 2.71 3.07
C ALA A 120 -14.95 2.55 1.68
N ARG A 121 -14.23 2.90 0.60
CA ARG A 121 -14.73 2.73 -0.78
C ARG A 121 -14.87 1.27 -1.19
N ILE A 122 -13.93 0.39 -0.81
CA ILE A 122 -14.05 -1.06 -1.06
C ILE A 122 -15.27 -1.62 -0.31
N ALA A 123 -15.44 -1.25 0.96
CA ALA A 123 -16.61 -1.67 1.74
C ALA A 123 -17.93 -1.14 1.14
N ALA A 124 -17.93 0.10 0.63
CA ALA A 124 -19.07 0.67 -0.09
C ALA A 124 -19.37 -0.10 -1.38
N ALA A 125 -18.33 -0.43 -2.15
CA ALA A 125 -18.47 -1.20 -3.38
C ALA A 125 -19.11 -2.57 -3.12
N GLU A 126 -18.67 -3.27 -2.08
CA GLU A 126 -19.26 -4.54 -1.68
C GLU A 126 -20.73 -4.39 -1.22
N ALA A 127 -21.04 -3.35 -0.45
CA ALA A 127 -22.43 -3.04 -0.11
C ALA A 127 -23.28 -2.78 -1.38
N PHE A 128 -22.79 -2.00 -2.33
CA PHE A 128 -23.49 -1.74 -3.58
C PHE A 128 -23.66 -2.97 -4.45
N ARG A 129 -22.68 -3.90 -4.46
CA ARG A 129 -22.80 -5.19 -5.13
C ARG A 129 -23.97 -5.99 -4.56
N LEU A 130 -24.05 -6.10 -3.23
CA LEU A 130 -25.13 -6.80 -2.53
C LEU A 130 -26.50 -6.12 -2.70
N ALA A 131 -26.52 -4.80 -2.80
CA ALA A 131 -27.73 -4.04 -3.11
C ALA A 131 -28.18 -4.13 -4.58
N GLY A 132 -27.35 -4.69 -5.47
CA GLY A 132 -27.62 -4.75 -6.91
C GLY A 132 -27.51 -3.38 -7.58
N LYS A 133 -26.55 -2.55 -7.16
CA LYS A 133 -26.27 -1.20 -7.68
C LYS A 133 -24.91 -1.16 -8.39
N PRO A 134 -24.77 -1.78 -9.56
CA PRO A 134 -23.47 -1.93 -10.23
C PRO A 134 -22.82 -0.59 -10.61
N ASP A 135 -23.61 0.44 -10.95
CA ASP A 135 -23.08 1.77 -11.27
C ASP A 135 -22.42 2.45 -10.05
N LYS A 136 -23.06 2.34 -8.88
CA LYS A 136 -22.50 2.85 -7.62
C LYS A 136 -21.29 2.04 -7.17
N GLN A 137 -21.33 0.71 -7.34
CA GLN A 137 -20.18 -0.17 -7.09
C GLN A 137 -18.97 0.27 -7.93
N ARG A 138 -19.15 0.44 -9.24
CA ARG A 138 -18.11 0.93 -10.14
C ARG A 138 -17.58 2.28 -9.69
N GLY A 139 -18.46 3.24 -9.42
CA GLY A 139 -18.06 4.59 -8.99
C GLY A 139 -17.24 4.57 -7.69
N ALA A 140 -17.60 3.72 -6.72
CA ALA A 140 -16.83 3.57 -5.49
C ALA A 140 -15.42 3.01 -5.76
N LEU A 141 -15.32 1.98 -6.60
CA LEU A 141 -14.04 1.35 -6.96
C LEU A 141 -13.14 2.26 -7.81
N GLU A 142 -13.71 2.97 -8.79
CA GLU A 142 -12.96 3.93 -9.62
C GLU A 142 -12.41 5.08 -8.77
N ASN A 143 -13.18 5.55 -7.78
CA ASN A 143 -12.68 6.54 -6.82
C ASN A 143 -11.65 5.94 -5.83
N ALA A 144 -11.59 4.62 -5.67
CA ALA A 144 -10.55 3.94 -4.92
C ALA A 144 -9.30 3.63 -5.77
N SER A 145 -9.36 3.87 -7.09
CA SER A 145 -8.23 3.67 -7.99
C SER A 145 -7.06 4.60 -7.62
N GLY A 146 -5.83 4.11 -7.85
CA GLY A 146 -4.61 4.79 -7.38
C GLY A 146 -4.16 4.38 -5.98
N ALA A 147 -4.87 3.47 -5.31
CA ALA A 147 -4.33 2.74 -4.16
C ALA A 147 -3.02 2.02 -4.53
N SER A 148 -2.23 1.65 -3.52
CA SER A 148 -0.94 0.96 -3.69
C SER A 148 -0.94 -0.41 -2.99
N GLY A 149 -0.10 -1.33 -3.47
CA GLY A 149 0.09 -2.65 -2.85
C GLY A 149 -1.19 -3.50 -2.88
N ILE A 150 -1.52 -4.14 -1.75
CA ILE A 150 -2.66 -5.06 -1.65
C ILE A 150 -4.01 -4.40 -1.91
N LEU A 151 -4.16 -3.12 -1.57
CA LEU A 151 -5.40 -2.38 -1.84
C LEU A 151 -5.55 -2.05 -3.33
N ALA A 152 -4.45 -1.75 -4.02
CA ALA A 152 -4.45 -1.60 -5.48
C ALA A 152 -4.94 -2.88 -6.15
N TYR A 153 -4.41 -4.02 -5.69
CA TYR A 153 -4.82 -5.33 -6.15
C TYR A 153 -6.33 -5.54 -5.95
N ALA A 154 -6.82 -5.36 -4.71
CA ALA A 154 -8.22 -5.57 -4.37
C ALA A 154 -9.15 -4.75 -5.28
N VAL A 155 -8.93 -3.42 -5.37
CA VAL A 155 -9.74 -2.50 -6.18
C VAL A 155 -9.75 -2.89 -7.66
N GLU A 156 -8.56 -3.11 -8.23
CA GLU A 156 -8.44 -3.40 -9.67
C GLU A 156 -8.97 -4.82 -10.00
N SER A 157 -8.83 -5.79 -9.10
CA SER A 157 -9.41 -7.13 -9.28
C SER A 157 -10.94 -7.10 -9.19
N GLU A 158 -11.52 -6.30 -8.28
CA GLU A 158 -12.97 -6.13 -8.17
C GLU A 158 -13.55 -5.39 -9.39
N LEU A 159 -12.84 -4.37 -9.90
CA LEU A 159 -13.21 -3.72 -11.17
C LEU A 159 -13.17 -4.70 -12.34
N ALA A 160 -12.15 -5.57 -12.41
CA ALA A 160 -12.06 -6.57 -13.47
C ALA A 160 -13.21 -7.58 -13.38
N ASN A 161 -13.58 -8.02 -12.18
CA ASN A 161 -14.73 -8.91 -11.98
C ASN A 161 -16.04 -8.22 -12.40
N LEU A 162 -16.25 -6.96 -12.00
CA LEU A 162 -17.41 -6.17 -12.42
C LEU A 162 -17.42 -5.95 -13.94
N ASP A 163 -16.27 -5.72 -14.56
CA ASP A 163 -16.11 -5.62 -16.01
C ASP A 163 -16.56 -6.95 -16.69
N LEU A 164 -16.17 -8.11 -16.15
CA LEU A 164 -16.62 -9.43 -16.65
C LEU A 164 -18.14 -9.61 -16.51
N GLU A 165 -18.71 -9.29 -15.34
CA GLU A 165 -20.15 -9.39 -15.08
C GLU A 165 -20.98 -8.51 -16.03
N GLN A 166 -20.43 -7.37 -16.45
CA GLN A 166 -21.05 -6.43 -17.38
C GLN A 166 -20.76 -6.73 -18.85
N GLY A 167 -20.09 -7.85 -19.16
CA GLY A 167 -19.73 -8.22 -20.54
C GLY A 167 -18.59 -7.40 -21.15
N MET A 168 -17.89 -6.60 -20.35
CA MET A 168 -16.73 -5.81 -20.75
C MET A 168 -15.42 -6.61 -20.61
N GLY A 169 -15.37 -7.78 -21.24
CA GLY A 169 -14.28 -8.74 -21.09
C GLY A 169 -12.89 -8.18 -21.44
N ASP A 170 -12.78 -7.36 -22.49
CA ASP A 170 -11.50 -6.78 -22.88
C ASP A 170 -10.98 -5.75 -21.85
N SER A 171 -11.88 -5.00 -21.21
CA SER A 171 -11.51 -4.08 -20.11
C SER A 171 -10.99 -4.85 -18.90
N ALA A 172 -11.65 -5.96 -18.54
CA ALA A 172 -11.22 -6.82 -17.45
C ALA A 172 -9.82 -7.40 -17.70
N VAL A 173 -9.59 -7.92 -18.91
CA VAL A 173 -8.30 -8.46 -19.34
C VAL A 173 -7.20 -7.40 -19.26
N ALA A 174 -7.42 -6.22 -19.84
CA ALA A 174 -6.43 -5.13 -19.84
C ALA A 174 -6.04 -4.71 -18.40
N ARG A 175 -7.01 -4.70 -17.49
CA ARG A 175 -6.80 -4.37 -16.08
C ARG A 175 -5.97 -5.43 -15.36
N LEU A 176 -6.27 -6.72 -15.57
CA LEU A 176 -5.55 -7.84 -14.98
C LEU A 176 -4.14 -8.00 -15.57
N GLU A 177 -3.94 -7.72 -16.86
CA GLU A 177 -2.62 -7.65 -17.49
C GLU A 177 -1.74 -6.57 -16.85
N LYS A 178 -2.31 -5.37 -16.66
CA LYS A 178 -1.62 -4.28 -15.97
C LYS A 178 -1.27 -4.68 -14.53
N LEU A 179 -2.19 -5.28 -13.79
CA LEU A 179 -1.91 -5.79 -12.44
C LEU A 179 -0.80 -6.84 -12.43
N SER A 180 -0.83 -7.81 -13.34
CA SER A 180 0.17 -8.89 -13.40
C SER A 180 1.57 -8.39 -13.74
N SER A 181 1.66 -7.30 -14.50
CA SER A 181 2.94 -6.69 -14.90
C SER A 181 3.45 -5.64 -13.91
N SER A 182 2.57 -4.93 -13.20
CA SER A 182 2.97 -3.87 -12.27
C SER A 182 3.26 -4.37 -10.84
N GLN A 183 2.76 -5.54 -10.47
CA GLN A 183 2.95 -6.11 -9.13
C GLN A 183 4.18 -7.04 -9.07
N SER A 184 4.60 -7.39 -7.85
CA SER A 184 5.70 -8.33 -7.61
C SER A 184 5.32 -9.41 -6.60
N GLY A 185 6.01 -10.56 -6.66
CA GLY A 185 5.82 -11.67 -5.73
C GLY A 185 4.39 -12.23 -5.77
N PHE A 186 3.83 -12.48 -4.59
CA PHE A 186 2.51 -13.10 -4.43
C PHE A 186 1.37 -12.40 -5.20
N LEU A 187 1.36 -11.06 -5.23
CA LEU A 187 0.30 -10.31 -5.93
C LEU A 187 0.43 -10.43 -7.45
N ALA A 188 1.65 -10.52 -7.98
CA ALA A 188 1.88 -10.76 -9.41
C ALA A 188 1.43 -12.17 -9.81
N GLU A 189 1.69 -13.16 -8.94
CA GLU A 189 1.21 -14.53 -9.12
C GLU A 189 -0.32 -14.58 -9.14
N GLN A 190 -0.99 -13.99 -8.14
CA GLN A 190 -2.46 -13.98 -8.11
C GLN A 190 -3.04 -13.26 -9.33
N ALA A 191 -2.51 -12.07 -9.71
CA ALA A 191 -2.99 -11.34 -10.88
C ALA A 191 -2.85 -12.15 -12.18
N ALA A 192 -1.76 -12.91 -12.33
CA ALA A 192 -1.56 -13.78 -13.49
C ALA A 192 -2.56 -14.96 -13.52
N ILE A 193 -2.89 -15.52 -12.35
CA ILE A 193 -3.92 -16.56 -12.25
C ILE A 193 -5.28 -15.97 -12.62
N ASP A 194 -5.65 -14.83 -12.03
CA ASP A 194 -6.93 -14.16 -12.27
C ASP A 194 -7.08 -13.76 -13.75
N LEU A 195 -6.00 -13.33 -14.41
CA LEU A 195 -5.97 -13.08 -15.85
C LEU A 195 -6.27 -14.35 -16.67
N GLY A 196 -5.64 -15.48 -16.31
CA GLY A 196 -5.92 -16.76 -16.96
C GLY A 196 -7.37 -17.20 -16.78
N LEU A 197 -7.93 -17.01 -15.58
CA LEU A 197 -9.34 -17.28 -15.27
C LEU A 197 -10.29 -16.39 -16.08
N ALA A 198 -9.96 -15.11 -16.25
CA ALA A 198 -10.74 -14.20 -17.08
C ALA A 198 -10.77 -14.66 -18.54
N TYR A 199 -9.63 -15.08 -19.10
CA TYR A 199 -9.62 -15.66 -20.46
C TYR A 199 -10.42 -16.96 -20.57
N GLU A 200 -10.36 -17.85 -19.57
CA GLU A 200 -11.21 -19.05 -19.52
C GLU A 200 -12.70 -18.67 -19.52
N HIS A 201 -13.11 -17.71 -18.68
CA HIS A 201 -14.49 -17.24 -18.59
C HIS A 201 -14.99 -16.66 -19.92
N LEU A 202 -14.11 -15.99 -20.67
CA LEU A 202 -14.41 -15.42 -21.99
C LEU A 202 -14.33 -16.44 -23.14
N GLY A 203 -14.09 -17.73 -22.86
CA GLY A 203 -13.93 -18.77 -23.89
C GLY A 203 -12.65 -18.67 -24.71
N ARG A 204 -11.66 -17.87 -24.26
CA ARG A 204 -10.39 -17.62 -24.94
C ARG A 204 -9.31 -18.58 -24.45
N GLY A 205 -9.57 -19.89 -24.57
CA GLY A 205 -8.70 -20.95 -24.03
C GLY A 205 -7.23 -20.88 -24.48
N ALA A 206 -6.99 -20.50 -25.75
CA ALA A 206 -5.64 -20.33 -26.28
C ALA A 206 -4.86 -19.19 -25.60
N ASP A 207 -5.54 -18.10 -25.23
CA ASP A 207 -4.90 -16.98 -24.53
C ASP A 207 -4.69 -17.33 -23.05
N ALA A 208 -5.65 -18.01 -22.41
CA ALA A 208 -5.47 -18.55 -21.07
C ALA A 208 -4.24 -19.48 -20.99
N ALA A 209 -4.06 -20.36 -21.98
CA ALA A 209 -2.91 -21.27 -22.05
C ALA A 209 -1.56 -20.53 -22.11
N LYS A 210 -1.49 -19.42 -22.86
CA LYS A 210 -0.29 -18.57 -22.93
C LYS A 210 0.01 -17.91 -21.58
N VAL A 211 -1.01 -17.40 -20.89
CA VAL A 211 -0.85 -16.80 -19.56
C VAL A 211 -0.33 -17.82 -18.57
N TYR A 212 -0.90 -19.03 -18.55
CA TYR A 212 -0.43 -20.10 -17.67
C TYR A 212 0.98 -20.60 -18.02
N ALA A 213 1.33 -20.67 -19.31
CA ALA A 213 2.70 -20.97 -19.72
C ALA A 213 3.69 -19.92 -19.19
N SER A 214 3.37 -18.63 -19.38
CA SER A 214 4.17 -17.52 -18.85
C SER A 214 4.27 -17.55 -17.33
N PHE A 215 3.20 -17.95 -16.63
CA PHE A 215 3.24 -18.12 -15.17
C PHE A 215 4.28 -19.16 -14.75
N VAL A 216 4.31 -20.32 -15.41
CA VAL A 216 5.26 -21.41 -15.09
C VAL A 216 6.71 -20.96 -15.30
N GLU A 217 6.97 -20.16 -16.33
CA GLU A 217 8.29 -19.59 -16.60
C GLU A 217 8.68 -18.48 -15.61
N ARG A 218 7.75 -17.58 -15.28
CA ARG A 218 7.99 -16.43 -14.39
C ARG A 218 8.07 -16.82 -12.92
N PHE A 219 7.36 -17.85 -12.50
CA PHE A 219 7.23 -18.26 -11.09
C PHE A 219 7.55 -19.75 -10.87
N PRO A 220 8.76 -20.21 -11.22
CA PRO A 220 9.11 -21.64 -11.22
C PRO A 220 9.18 -22.28 -9.82
N ASN A 221 9.10 -21.48 -8.75
CA ASN A 221 9.06 -21.95 -7.36
C ASN A 221 7.74 -21.61 -6.65
N SER A 222 6.72 -21.15 -7.38
CA SER A 222 5.44 -20.81 -6.75
C SER A 222 4.75 -22.06 -6.19
N PRO A 223 4.21 -22.01 -4.95
CA PRO A 223 3.41 -23.10 -4.40
C PRO A 223 2.11 -23.35 -5.18
N ARG A 224 1.75 -22.46 -6.12
CA ARG A 224 0.53 -22.54 -6.93
C ARG A 224 0.75 -23.17 -8.29
N LEU A 225 1.99 -23.57 -8.63
CA LEU A 225 2.36 -24.12 -9.93
C LEU A 225 1.54 -25.34 -10.33
N GLU A 226 1.30 -26.27 -9.40
CA GLU A 226 0.54 -27.48 -9.70
C GLU A 226 -0.89 -27.13 -10.14
N GLY A 227 -1.56 -26.24 -9.42
CA GLY A 227 -2.89 -25.75 -9.79
C GLY A 227 -2.92 -25.07 -11.15
N VAL A 228 -1.90 -24.26 -11.47
CA VAL A 228 -1.77 -23.58 -12.77
C VAL A 228 -1.52 -24.58 -13.90
N ARG A 229 -0.64 -25.58 -13.72
CA ARG A 229 -0.39 -26.63 -14.72
C ARG A 229 -1.63 -27.47 -15.02
N THR A 230 -2.40 -27.82 -13.99
CA THR A 230 -3.68 -28.54 -14.16
C THR A 230 -4.66 -27.72 -15.00
N ARG A 231 -4.77 -26.41 -14.75
CA ARG A 231 -5.61 -25.52 -15.57
C ARG A 231 -5.07 -25.39 -16.99
N GLN A 232 -3.76 -25.24 -17.17
CA GLN A 232 -3.11 -25.19 -18.49
C GLN A 232 -3.41 -26.43 -19.35
N GLN A 233 -3.32 -27.63 -18.76
CA GLN A 233 -3.65 -28.88 -19.45
C GLN A 233 -5.14 -28.93 -19.83
N ARG A 234 -6.02 -28.48 -18.94
CA ARG A 234 -7.47 -28.43 -19.21
C ARG A 234 -7.81 -27.52 -20.38
N VAL A 235 -7.27 -26.30 -20.41
CA VAL A 235 -7.55 -25.34 -21.50
C VAL A 235 -6.91 -25.76 -22.83
N ALA A 236 -5.85 -26.57 -22.81
CA ALA A 236 -5.22 -27.12 -24.02
C ALA A 236 -6.00 -28.30 -24.63
N ALA A 237 -6.93 -28.90 -23.88
CA ALA A 237 -7.75 -30.03 -24.32
C ALA A 237 -9.13 -29.61 -24.88
N GLN A 238 -9.49 -28.32 -24.75
CA GLN A 238 -10.71 -27.72 -25.29
C GLN A 238 -10.48 -27.25 -26.73
#